data_AF-A0A352SPP5-F1
#
_entry.id   AF-A0A352SPP5-F1
#
_cell.length_a   1.000
_cell.length_b   1.000
_cell.length_c   1.000
_cell.angle_alpha   90.00
_cell.angle_beta   90.00
_cell.angle_gamma   90.00
#
_symmetry.space_group_name_H-M   'P 1'
#
loop_
_entity.id
_entity.type
_entity.pdbx_description
1 polymer ?
#
loop_
_entity_poly.entity_id
_entity_poly.type
_entity_poly.pdbx_seq_one_letter_code
_entity_poly.pdbx_strand_id
1 'polypeptide(L)' 'MAENRGDQAFLNSDATGTWLEMTYGGALSFARRRYSRDLDGVDIVVSGIPYDNAVTYRSGCRLGPRAIRAGSVQLAEL' A
#
# COMPACT_ATOMS: atom_id res chain seq x y z
N MET A 1 20.90 -14.05 8.97
CA MET A 1 19.73 -13.16 9.12
C MET A 1 19.24 -12.87 7.71
N ALA A 2 17.97 -13.10 7.39
CA ALA A 2 17.45 -12.69 6.09
C ALA A 2 17.61 -11.18 5.99
N GLU A 3 18.19 -10.71 4.90
CA GLU A 3 18.31 -9.27 4.67
C GLU A 3 16.90 -8.71 4.51
N ASN A 4 16.53 -7.70 5.31
CA ASN A 4 15.21 -7.06 5.28
C ASN A 4 15.03 -6.29 3.96
N ARG A 5 14.71 -7.01 2.89
CA ARG A 5 14.60 -6.52 1.52
C ARG A 5 13.46 -7.22 0.80
N GLY A 6 12.66 -6.45 0.08
CA GLY A 6 11.57 -6.97 -0.73
C GLY A 6 10.34 -7.41 0.07
N ASP A 7 9.17 -7.25 -0.55
CA ASP A 7 7.85 -7.66 -0.03
C ASP A 7 7.57 -7.26 1.43
N GLN A 8 8.00 -6.06 1.82
CA GLN A 8 7.87 -5.55 3.19
C GLN A 8 6.41 -5.59 3.65
N ALA A 9 5.48 -5.27 2.75
CA ALA A 9 4.05 -5.21 3.07
C ALA A 9 3.49 -6.53 3.63
N PHE A 10 4.15 -7.67 3.35
CA PHE A 10 3.76 -8.99 3.85
C PHE A 10 4.74 -9.57 4.87
N LEU A 11 6.04 -9.29 4.72
CA LEU A 11 7.09 -9.93 5.50
C LEU A 11 7.44 -9.17 6.79
N ASN A 12 7.16 -7.87 6.87
CA ASN A 12 7.44 -7.09 8.06
C ASN A 12 6.44 -7.44 9.18
N SER A 13 6.96 -7.91 10.32
CA SER A 13 6.17 -8.13 11.53
C SER A 13 5.81 -6.81 12.22
N ASP A 14 6.65 -5.79 12.07
CA ASP A 14 6.49 -4.51 12.74
C ASP A 14 5.64 -3.55 11.90
N ALA A 15 4.84 -2.73 12.58
CA ALA A 15 4.01 -1.72 11.93
C ALA A 15 4.79 -0.43 11.58
N THR A 16 6.09 -0.38 11.85
CA THR A 16 6.99 0.77 11.65
C THR A 16 8.15 0.42 10.72
N GLY A 17 8.96 1.42 10.36
CA GLY A 17 10.13 1.27 9.49
C GLY A 17 9.80 1.05 8.01
N THR A 18 10.80 1.25 7.16
CA THR A 18 10.73 1.05 5.70
C THR A 18 11.90 0.18 5.28
N TRP A 19 11.64 -0.82 4.45
CA TRP A 19 12.65 -1.68 3.87
C TRP A 19 12.89 -1.25 2.42
N LEU A 20 14.10 -1.47 1.94
CA LEU A 20 14.46 -1.27 0.54
C LEU A 20 13.64 -2.21 -0.35
N GLU A 21 12.98 -1.63 -1.35
CA GLU A 21 12.23 -2.36 -2.37
C GLU A 21 12.60 -1.87 -3.77
N MET A 22 12.67 -2.79 -4.72
CA MET A 22 12.78 -2.43 -6.13
C MET A 22 11.49 -1.74 -6.56
N THR A 23 11.56 -0.52 -7.12
CA THR A 23 10.39 0.29 -7.49
C THR A 23 9.42 -0.46 -8.42
N TYR A 24 9.95 -1.31 -9.30
CA TYR A 24 9.18 -2.11 -10.27
C TYR A 24 8.75 -3.49 -9.76
N GLY A 25 9.08 -3.85 -8.52
CA GLY A 25 8.77 -5.14 -7.91
C GLY A 25 8.04 -5.00 -6.58
N GLY A 26 7.94 -6.13 -5.88
CA GLY A 26 7.40 -6.20 -4.53
C GLY A 26 5.87 -6.01 -4.43
N ALA A 27 5.36 -6.20 -3.22
CA ALA A 27 3.95 -6.08 -2.88
C ALA A 27 3.42 -4.63 -2.96
N LEU A 28 2.28 -4.43 -3.61
CA LEU A 28 1.67 -3.12 -3.86
C LEU A 28 0.62 -2.74 -2.81
N SER A 29 1.04 -2.59 -1.55
CA SER A 29 0.28 -1.79 -0.58
C SER A 29 0.51 -0.29 -0.81
N PHE A 30 -0.22 0.57 -0.11
CA PHE A 30 0.04 2.00 -0.18
C PHE A 30 1.39 2.32 0.48
N ALA A 31 2.32 2.94 -0.25
CA ALA A 31 3.66 3.29 0.21
C ALA A 31 4.40 2.12 0.91
N ARG A 32 4.19 0.89 0.43
CA ARG A 32 4.78 -0.36 0.95
C ARG A 32 4.48 -0.63 2.44
N ARG A 33 3.45 -0.01 3.02
CA ARG A 33 3.00 -0.29 4.39
C ARG A 33 2.45 -1.71 4.55
N ARG A 34 2.51 -2.24 5.77
CA ARG A 34 2.04 -3.59 6.09
C ARG A 34 0.55 -3.78 5.76
N TYR A 35 0.21 -4.88 5.11
CA TYR A 35 -1.17 -5.35 5.01
C TYR A 35 -1.57 -6.01 6.33
N SER A 36 -2.46 -5.38 7.09
CA SER A 36 -3.02 -5.93 8.31
C SER A 36 -4.44 -5.42 8.54
N ARG A 37 -5.18 -6.14 9.38
CA ARG A 37 -6.44 -5.67 9.99
C ARG A 37 -6.33 -5.50 11.50
N ASP A 38 -5.18 -5.83 12.06
CA ASP A 38 -4.85 -5.49 13.44
C ASP A 38 -4.57 -3.99 13.53
N LEU A 39 -5.23 -3.34 14.48
CA LEU A 39 -5.24 -1.89 14.67
C LEU A 39 -4.57 -1.47 15.98
N ASP A 40 -4.11 -2.43 16.79
CA ASP A 40 -3.47 -2.10 18.06
C ASP A 40 -2.18 -1.31 17.83
N GLY A 41 -2.05 -0.18 18.55
CA GLY A 41 -0.90 0.73 18.42
C GLY A 41 -0.72 1.40 17.04
N VAL A 42 -1.74 1.40 16.17
CA VAL A 42 -1.66 2.04 14.84
C VAL A 42 -2.16 3.49 14.88
N ASP A 43 -1.34 4.44 14.43
CA ASP A 43 -1.73 5.85 14.33
C ASP A 43 -2.65 6.16 13.14
N ILE A 44 -2.38 5.54 11.98
CA ILE A 44 -3.04 5.83 10.71
C ILE A 44 -3.37 4.55 9.95
N VAL A 45 -4.61 4.47 9.46
CA VAL A 45 -5.08 3.39 8.59
C VAL A 45 -5.35 3.92 7.20
N VAL A 46 -4.76 3.28 6.18
CA VAL A 46 -5.09 3.54 4.78
C VAL A 46 -6.06 2.47 4.27
N SER A 47 -7.29 2.87 3.99
CA SER A 47 -8.33 2.01 3.42
C SER A 47 -8.83 2.54 2.08
N GLY A 48 -9.28 1.64 1.22
CA GLY A 48 -9.80 1.99 -0.11
C GLY A 48 -11.28 1.66 -0.21
N ILE A 49 -12.09 2.60 -0.70
CA ILE A 49 -13.51 2.41 -0.99
C ILE A 49 -13.70 2.41 -2.52
N PRO A 50 -13.76 1.23 -3.17
CA PRO A 50 -13.86 1.13 -4.62
C PRO A 50 -15.32 1.31 -5.08
N TYR A 51 -15.82 2.55 -5.07
CA TYR A 51 -17.20 2.88 -5.41
C TYR A 51 -17.30 4.00 -6.44
N ASP A 52 -18.17 3.87 -7.43
CA ASP A 52 -18.41 4.90 -8.45
C ASP A 52 -19.88 5.00 -8.92
N ASN A 53 -20.86 4.36 -8.27
CA ASN A 53 -22.26 4.43 -8.72
C ASN A 53 -22.90 5.83 -8.54
N ALA A 54 -22.24 6.77 -7.84
CA ALA A 54 -22.71 8.14 -7.65
C ALA A 54 -22.19 9.14 -8.71
N VAL A 55 -21.35 8.70 -9.67
CA VAL A 55 -20.80 9.60 -10.69
C VAL A 55 -21.82 9.88 -11.80
N THR A 56 -21.82 11.11 -12.32
CA THR A 56 -22.79 11.58 -13.33
C THR A 56 -22.22 11.65 -14.75
N TYR A 57 -20.91 11.44 -14.94
CA TYR A 57 -20.24 11.46 -16.24
C TYR A 57 -19.42 10.20 -16.48
N ARG A 58 -18.09 10.26 -16.36
CA ARG A 58 -17.21 9.10 -16.59
C ARG A 58 -17.08 8.26 -15.32
N SER A 59 -17.45 6.99 -15.41
CA SER A 59 -17.16 5.96 -14.40
C SER A 59 -15.68 5.59 -14.38
N GLY A 60 -15.27 4.86 -13.34
CA GLY A 60 -13.91 4.31 -13.23
C GLY A 60 -13.19 4.59 -11.91
N CYS A 61 -13.69 5.51 -11.07
CA CYS A 61 -13.03 5.79 -9.79
C CYS A 61 -13.05 4.61 -8.81
N ARG A 62 -13.90 3.58 -9.06
CA ARG A 62 -13.84 2.29 -8.33
C ARG A 62 -12.48 1.59 -8.44
N LEU A 63 -11.71 1.85 -9.51
CA LEU A 63 -10.36 1.33 -9.72
C LEU A 63 -9.28 2.19 -9.03
N GLY A 64 -9.66 3.39 -8.57
CA GLY A 64 -8.77 4.39 -7.96
C GLY A 64 -7.93 3.84 -6.80
N PRO A 65 -8.50 3.15 -5.80
CA PRO A 65 -7.70 2.63 -4.68
C PRO A 65 -6.57 1.69 -5.11
N ARG A 66 -6.76 0.89 -6.16
CA ARG A 66 -5.68 0.03 -6.69
C ARG A 66 -4.66 0.85 -7.48
N ALA A 67 -5.13 1.80 -8.28
CA ALA A 67 -4.27 2.70 -9.05
C ALA A 67 -3.37 3.57 -8.14
N ILE A 68 -3.91 4.12 -7.05
CA ILE A 68 -3.17 4.92 -6.07
C ILE A 68 -2.09 4.08 -5.37
N ARG A 69 -2.40 2.84 -4.97
CA ARG A 69 -1.38 1.93 -4.40
C ARG A 69 -0.24 1.69 -5.38
N ALA A 70 -0.55 1.36 -6.64
CA ALA A 70 0.47 1.16 -7.67
C ALA A 70 1.26 2.45 -8.00
N GLY A 71 0.61 3.62 -7.97
CA GLY A 71 1.28 4.91 -8.19
C GLY A 71 2.16 5.36 -7.03
N SER A 72 1.99 4.79 -5.83
CA SER A 72 2.75 5.16 -4.65
C SER A 72 4.15 4.54 -4.57
N VAL A 73 4.57 3.72 -5.54
CA VAL A 73 5.84 2.97 -5.47
C VAL A 73 7.07 3.86 -5.39
N GLN A 74 7.10 4.99 -6.11
CA GLN A 74 8.22 5.94 -6.07
C GLN A 74 8.26 6.76 -4.77
N LEU A 75 7.13 6.89 -4.05
CA LEU A 75 7.12 7.59 -2.76
C LEU A 75 7.84 6.79 -1.66
N ALA A 76 8.07 5.51 -1.90
CA ALA A 76 8.71 4.59 -0.97
C ALA A 76 10.02 4.00 -1.55
N GLU A 77 10.58 4.61 -2.59
CA GLU A 77 11.89 4.21 -3.13
C GLU A 77 13.00 4.99 -2.38
N LEU A 78 13.85 4.30 -1.61
CA LEU A 78 15.10 4.81 -1.05
C LEU A 78 16.00 3.66 -0.62
#